data_AF-A0A1X2GIL3-F1
#
_entry.id   AF-A0A1X2GIL3-F1
#
_cell.length_a   1.000
_cell.length_b   1.000
_cell.length_c   1.000
_cell.angle_alpha   90.00
_cell.angle_beta   90.00
_cell.angle_gamma   90.00
#
_symmetry.space_group_name_H-M   'P 1'
#
loop_
_entity.id
_entity.type
_entity.pdbx_description
1 polymer ?
#
loop_
_entity_poly.entity_id
_entity_poly.type
_entity_poly.pdbx_seq_one_letter_code
_entity_poly.pdbx_strand_id
1 'polypeptide(L)'
;MAPTTSPVPAKKASSEASKEMATSSKRALDQDDTQAAPPAKERRSRKAPHELLTEAEKKANHIASEQKRRQNIRIGFDQLIEIVPALNSGNRSEALILQKSVDHIKQLISTKNDLKEQIRDLQTLLGESAYEEDSSEDELTYF
;
A
#
# COMPACT_ATOMS: atom_id res chain seq x y z
N MET A 1 -51.08 -25.97 26.68
CA MET A 1 -51.29 -27.21 25.88
C MET A 1 -51.05 -26.84 24.43
N ALA A 2 -50.22 -27.64 23.74
CA ALA A 2 -49.67 -27.37 22.42
C ALA A 2 -50.72 -27.42 21.30
N PRO A 3 -50.35 -26.94 20.10
CA PRO A 3 -50.55 -27.77 18.91
C PRO A 3 -49.21 -28.17 18.29
N THR A 4 -48.95 -29.47 18.33
CA THR A 4 -47.92 -30.19 17.58
C THR A 4 -48.54 -30.75 16.30
N THR A 5 -48.07 -30.31 15.13
CA THR A 5 -48.20 -31.05 13.87
C THR A 5 -46.96 -30.81 13.00
N SER A 6 -46.11 -31.83 12.90
CA SER A 6 -45.15 -32.08 11.79
C SER A 6 -45.67 -33.30 11.00
N PRO A 7 -45.07 -33.79 9.89
CA PRO A 7 -43.95 -33.31 9.05
C PRO A 7 -44.22 -33.42 7.51
N VAL A 8 -43.23 -33.10 6.65
CA VAL A 8 -42.64 -33.96 5.57
C VAL A 8 -41.96 -33.12 4.44
N PRO A 9 -40.85 -33.60 3.83
CA PRO A 9 -39.90 -32.84 3.01
C PRO A 9 -39.88 -33.23 1.51
N ALA A 10 -39.19 -32.46 0.66
CA ALA A 10 -38.63 -32.78 -0.68
C ALA A 10 -38.58 -31.48 -1.52
N LYS A 11 -37.66 -31.15 -2.45
CA LYS A 11 -36.42 -31.67 -3.07
C LYS A 11 -35.84 -30.43 -3.81
N LYS A 12 -34.59 -30.02 -3.60
CA LYS A 12 -33.37 -30.26 -4.40
C LYS A 12 -33.52 -30.22 -5.94
N ALA A 13 -32.91 -29.20 -6.57
CA ALA A 13 -32.15 -29.21 -7.85
C ALA A 13 -31.53 -27.79 -7.96
N SER A 14 -30.23 -27.48 -8.07
CA SER A 14 -29.02 -28.00 -8.74
C SER A 14 -29.09 -28.01 -10.27
N SER A 15 -28.31 -27.11 -10.90
CA SER A 15 -27.47 -27.32 -12.11
C SER A 15 -26.91 -25.97 -12.56
N GLU A 16 -25.61 -25.71 -12.42
CA GLU A 16 -24.56 -25.88 -13.45
C GLU A 16 -24.51 -24.70 -14.43
N ALA A 17 -23.43 -23.91 -14.40
CA ALA A 17 -22.14 -24.20 -15.03
C ALA A 17 -22.26 -24.29 -16.55
N SER A 18 -21.82 -23.23 -17.23
CA SER A 18 -21.51 -23.25 -18.66
C SER A 18 -20.05 -22.84 -18.84
N LYS A 19 -19.30 -23.79 -19.36
CA LYS A 19 -17.92 -23.74 -19.82
C LYS A 19 -18.01 -23.79 -21.34
N GLU A 20 -17.27 -22.94 -22.06
CA GLU A 20 -16.80 -23.11 -23.45
C GLU A 20 -16.27 -21.77 -23.98
N MET A 21 -15.40 -21.64 -24.99
CA MET A 21 -14.11 -22.27 -25.36
C MET A 21 -13.57 -21.44 -26.55
N ALA A 22 -12.25 -21.19 -26.60
CA ALA A 22 -11.43 -20.75 -27.77
C ALA A 22 -11.77 -19.36 -28.39
N THR A 23 -10.81 -18.53 -28.84
CA THR A 23 -9.89 -18.80 -29.97
C THR A 23 -8.65 -17.88 -29.97
N SER A 24 -7.51 -18.49 -30.31
CA SER A 24 -6.40 -17.99 -31.15
C SER A 24 -5.99 -16.50 -31.12
N SER A 25 -4.74 -16.25 -30.68
CA SER A 25 -3.85 -15.37 -31.42
C SER A 25 -2.40 -15.83 -31.28
N LYS A 26 -1.94 -16.52 -32.33
CA LYS A 26 -0.55 -16.80 -32.63
C LYS A 26 0.10 -15.49 -33.11
N ARG A 27 1.14 -15.01 -32.43
CA ARG A 27 2.16 -14.16 -33.08
C ARG A 27 3.50 -14.82 -32.88
N ALA A 28 3.93 -15.48 -33.95
CA ALA A 28 5.31 -15.88 -34.17
C ALA A 28 6.13 -14.61 -34.47
N LEU A 29 7.26 -14.45 -33.79
CA LEU A 29 8.37 -13.67 -34.30
C LEU A 29 9.60 -14.57 -34.25
N ASP A 30 9.99 -14.93 -35.45
CA ASP A 30 11.17 -15.65 -35.88
C ASP A 30 12.34 -14.65 -35.93
N GLN A 31 13.44 -14.93 -35.23
CA GLN A 31 14.76 -14.38 -35.54
C GLN A 31 15.81 -15.43 -35.23
N ASP A 32 16.19 -16.14 -36.29
CA ASP A 32 17.44 -16.84 -36.47
C ASP A 32 18.60 -15.83 -36.48
N ASP A 33 19.57 -15.99 -35.59
CA ASP A 33 20.93 -15.54 -35.87
C ASP A 33 21.91 -16.53 -35.24
N THR A 34 22.40 -17.41 -36.10
CA THR A 34 23.42 -18.40 -35.80
C THR A 34 24.79 -17.75 -36.00
N GLN A 35 25.63 -17.67 -34.96
CA GLN A 35 27.08 -17.97 -35.06
C GLN A 35 27.90 -17.91 -33.75
N ALA A 36 28.75 -18.94 -33.62
CA ALA A 36 30.07 -19.00 -32.98
C ALA A 36 30.23 -19.28 -31.45
N ALA A 37 30.78 -20.46 -31.15
CA ALA A 37 31.58 -20.80 -29.95
C ALA A 37 33.09 -20.89 -30.35
N PRO A 38 34.12 -21.05 -29.48
CA PRO A 38 34.23 -21.35 -28.02
C PRO A 38 35.31 -20.43 -27.31
N PRO A 39 35.95 -20.64 -26.10
CA PRO A 39 36.11 -21.84 -25.26
C PRO A 39 35.90 -21.71 -23.74
N ALA A 40 35.95 -22.89 -23.12
CA ALA A 40 35.78 -23.24 -21.72
C ALA A 40 36.34 -22.25 -20.68
N LYS A 41 35.46 -21.77 -19.79
CA LYS A 41 35.82 -21.37 -18.43
C LYS A 41 34.92 -22.11 -17.44
N GLU A 42 35.59 -22.71 -16.47
CA GLU A 42 35.14 -23.43 -15.29
C GLU A 42 33.63 -23.38 -14.99
N ARG A 43 33.05 -24.57 -14.94
CA ARG A 43 31.68 -24.84 -14.51
C ARG A 43 31.51 -24.39 -13.06
N ARG A 44 31.21 -23.12 -12.84
CA ARG A 44 30.54 -22.68 -11.61
C ARG A 44 29.26 -23.49 -11.50
N SER A 45 29.14 -24.27 -10.44
CA SER A 45 28.01 -25.12 -10.11
C SER A 45 26.71 -24.40 -10.47
N ARG A 46 26.08 -24.89 -11.54
CA ARG A 46 24.78 -24.39 -11.99
C ARG A 46 23.85 -24.52 -10.80
N LYS A 47 23.40 -23.40 -10.24
CA LYS A 47 22.26 -23.43 -9.33
C LYS A 47 21.17 -24.20 -10.08
N ALA A 48 20.57 -25.17 -9.39
CA ALA A 48 19.50 -25.99 -9.95
C ALA A 48 18.49 -25.08 -10.67
N PRO A 49 17.95 -25.50 -11.83
CA PRO A 49 16.95 -24.73 -12.54
C PRO A 49 15.86 -24.34 -11.54
N HIS A 50 15.65 -23.03 -11.38
CA HIS A 50 14.73 -22.41 -10.45
C HIS A 50 13.44 -23.23 -10.36
N GLU A 51 13.30 -24.07 -9.34
CA GLU A 51 12.06 -24.80 -9.10
C GLU A 51 10.97 -23.74 -8.95
N LEU A 52 9.98 -23.80 -9.85
CA LEU A 52 8.77 -23.01 -9.68
C LEU A 52 8.22 -23.35 -8.30
N LEU A 53 8.07 -22.33 -7.45
CA LEU A 53 7.46 -22.47 -6.13
C LEU A 53 6.24 -23.38 -6.23
N THR A 54 6.20 -24.43 -5.43
CA THR A 54 5.06 -25.35 -5.38
C THR A 54 3.79 -24.56 -5.03
N GLU A 55 2.62 -25.08 -5.37
CA GLU A 55 1.36 -24.40 -5.02
C GLU A 55 1.23 -24.17 -3.51
N ALA A 56 1.73 -25.12 -2.71
CA ALA A 56 1.81 -25.00 -1.26
C ALA A 56 2.74 -23.88 -0.81
N GLU A 57 3.94 -23.76 -1.39
CA GLU A 57 4.88 -22.68 -1.10
C GLU A 57 4.37 -21.31 -1.55
N LYS A 58 3.73 -21.23 -2.71
CA LYS A 58 3.08 -19.98 -3.17
C LYS A 58 2.00 -19.54 -2.20
N LYS A 59 1.16 -20.46 -1.73
CA LYS A 59 0.11 -20.18 -0.74
C LYS A 59 0.71 -19.73 0.59
N ALA A 60 1.75 -20.41 1.07
CA ALA A 60 2.44 -20.05 2.31
C ALA A 60 3.09 -18.67 2.21
N ASN A 61 3.79 -18.38 1.11
CA ASN A 61 4.43 -17.09 0.88
C ASN A 61 3.40 -15.96 0.75
N HIS A 62 2.26 -16.21 0.10
CA HIS A 62 1.17 -15.24 0.01
C HIS A 62 0.62 -14.87 1.39
N ILE A 63 0.34 -15.88 2.24
CA ILE A 63 -0.13 -15.66 3.62
C ILE A 63 0.90 -14.87 4.42
N ALA A 64 2.18 -15.25 4.35
CA ALA A 64 3.26 -14.59 5.07
C ALA A 64 3.43 -13.12 4.61
N SER A 65 3.39 -12.89 3.30
CA SER A 65 3.51 -11.55 2.72
C SER A 65 2.34 -10.65 3.11
N GLU A 66 1.12 -11.18 3.12
CA GLU A 66 -0.07 -10.44 3.53
C GLU A 66 -0.08 -10.15 5.04
N GLN A 67 0.37 -11.10 5.87
CA GLN A 67 0.53 -10.86 7.31
C GLN A 67 1.55 -9.76 7.58
N LYS A 68 2.70 -9.78 6.90
CA LYS A 68 3.71 -8.72 6.98
C LYS A 68 3.14 -7.38 6.55
N ARG A 69 2.41 -7.33 5.43
CA ARG A 69 1.75 -6.12 4.94
C ARG A 69 0.78 -5.56 5.99
N ARG A 70 -0.08 -6.41 6.56
CA ARG A 70 -1.04 -6.00 7.61
C ARG A 70 -0.35 -5.50 8.87
N GLN A 71 0.75 -6.14 9.27
CA GLN A 71 1.51 -5.70 10.43
C GLN A 71 2.16 -4.33 10.20
N ASN A 72 2.71 -4.07 9.02
CA ASN A 72 3.27 -2.77 8.67
C ASN A 72 2.20 -1.66 8.71
N ILE A 73 1.00 -1.93 8.19
CA ILE A 73 -0.11 -0.98 8.24
C ILE A 73 -0.47 -0.66 9.70
N ARG A 74 -0.57 -1.68 10.56
CA ARG A 74 -0.87 -1.48 11.99
C ARG A 74 0.18 -0.61 12.69
N ILE A 75 1.46 -0.89 12.45
CA ILE A 75 2.56 -0.08 13.00
C ILE A 75 2.45 1.38 12.55
N GLY A 76 2.09 1.62 11.29
CA GLY A 76 1.86 2.98 10.79
C GLY A 76 0.73 3.70 11.53
N PHE A 77 -0.38 3.00 11.83
CA PHE A 77 -1.46 3.57 12.64
C PHE A 77 -1.05 3.84 14.09
N ASP A 78 -0.26 2.95 14.69
CA ASP A 78 0.25 3.15 16.05
C ASP A 78 1.15 4.41 16.13
N GLN A 79 1.99 4.64 15.12
CA GLN A 79 2.79 5.86 15.00
C GLN A 79 1.93 7.11 14.84
N LEU A 80 0.86 7.04 14.03
CA LEU A 80 -0.08 8.17 13.88
C LEU A 80 -0.74 8.53 15.22
N ILE A 81 -1.08 7.53 16.04
CA ILE A 81 -1.68 7.77 17.37
C ILE A 81 -0.68 8.47 18.29
N GLU A 82 0.60 8.13 18.23
CA GLU A 82 1.65 8.73 19.08
C GLU A 82 1.91 10.20 18.73
N ILE A 83 1.95 10.54 17.43
CA ILE A 83 2.32 11.89 16.98
C ILE A 83 1.16 12.88 16.95
N VAL A 84 -0.10 12.40 16.92
CA VAL A 84 -1.29 13.27 16.86
C VAL A 84 -1.88 13.41 18.27
N PRO A 85 -1.72 14.58 18.94
CA PRO A 85 -2.10 14.74 20.34
C PRO A 85 -3.57 14.46 20.63
N ALA A 86 -4.45 14.67 19.65
CA ALA A 86 -5.88 14.42 19.74
C ALA A 86 -6.26 12.94 19.84
N LEU A 87 -5.32 12.00 19.62
CA LEU A 87 -5.56 10.56 19.64
C LEU A 87 -5.06 9.87 20.92
N ASN A 88 -4.33 10.55 21.80
CA ASN A 88 -3.65 9.96 22.97
C ASN A 88 -4.58 9.32 24.00
N SER A 89 -5.84 9.75 24.09
CA SER A 89 -6.80 9.32 25.11
C SER A 89 -8.16 8.89 24.55
N GLY A 90 -8.26 8.70 23.24
CA GLY A 90 -9.54 8.56 22.53
C GLY A 90 -9.75 7.27 21.72
N ASN A 91 -10.80 7.29 20.91
CA ASN A 91 -11.23 6.18 20.05
C ASN A 91 -10.18 5.85 18.98
N ARG A 92 -9.88 4.55 18.82
CA ARG A 92 -8.86 4.03 17.88
C ARG A 92 -9.44 3.52 16.56
N SER A 93 -10.56 4.08 16.10
CA SER A 93 -11.09 3.68 14.80
C SER A 93 -10.19 4.21 13.68
N GLU A 94 -9.85 3.36 12.71
CA GLU A 94 -8.94 3.70 11.60
C GLU A 94 -9.39 4.97 10.87
N ALA A 95 -10.70 5.10 10.59
CA ALA A 95 -11.27 6.28 9.95
C ALA A 95 -11.08 7.57 10.78
N LEU A 96 -11.24 7.49 12.11
CA LEU A 96 -11.06 8.65 12.99
C LEU A 96 -9.59 9.04 13.10
N ILE A 97 -8.68 8.06 13.15
CA ILE A 97 -7.23 8.30 13.17
C ILE A 97 -6.81 9.09 11.93
N LEU A 98 -7.26 8.66 10.74
CA LEU A 98 -6.98 9.36 9.50
C LEU A 98 -7.57 10.78 9.50
N GLN A 99 -8.83 10.95 9.92
CA GLN A 99 -9.46 12.26 10.00
C GLN A 99 -8.69 13.21 10.92
N LYS A 100 -8.36 12.77 12.13
CA LYS A 100 -7.62 13.59 13.11
C LYS A 100 -6.20 13.89 12.66
N SER A 101 -5.57 12.97 11.93
CA SER A 101 -4.26 13.22 11.32
C SER A 101 -4.32 14.34 10.29
N VAL A 102 -5.33 14.35 9.41
CA VAL A 102 -5.54 15.44 8.43
C VAL A 102 -5.82 16.77 9.14
N ASP A 103 -6.66 16.77 10.17
CA ASP A 103 -6.96 17.98 10.94
C ASP A 103 -5.69 18.54 11.61
N HIS A 104 -4.85 17.67 12.18
CA HIS A 104 -3.59 18.07 12.81
C HIS A 104 -2.59 18.64 11.80
N ILE A 105 -2.46 18.06 10.61
CA ILE A 105 -1.62 18.61 9.54
C ILE A 105 -2.07 20.02 9.16
N LYS A 106 -3.38 20.25 9.02
CA LYS A 106 -3.91 21.59 8.72
C LYS A 106 -3.60 22.60 9.83
N GLN A 107 -3.70 22.19 11.09
CA GLN A 107 -3.34 23.04 12.23
C GLN A 107 -1.86 23.40 12.20
N LEU A 108 -0.97 22.42 11.97
CA LEU A 108 0.48 22.66 11.87
C LEU A 108 0.83 23.64 10.75
N ILE A 109 0.17 23.52 9.59
CA ILE A 109 0.37 24.47 8.47
C ILE A 109 -0.08 25.88 8.86
N SER A 110 -1.24 26.02 9.51
CA SER A 110 -1.71 27.32 10.00
C SER A 110 -0.71 27.92 10.98
N THR A 111 -0.29 27.15 11.99
CA THR A 111 0.67 27.63 12.99
C THR A 111 2.04 27.97 12.37
N LYS A 112 2.53 27.20 11.38
CA LYS A 112 3.73 27.55 10.61
C LYS A 112 3.57 28.94 9.97
N ASN A 113 2.45 29.18 9.32
CA ASN A 113 2.21 30.45 8.61
C ASN A 113 2.10 31.62 9.57
N ASP A 114 1.39 31.45 10.68
CA ASP A 114 1.25 32.47 11.73
C ASP A 114 2.61 32.82 12.35
N LEU A 115 3.46 31.83 12.59
CA LEU A 115 4.82 32.04 13.10
C LEU A 115 5.71 32.72 12.06
N LYS A 116 5.60 32.35 10.78
CA LYS A 116 6.31 33.02 9.68
C LYS A 116 5.92 34.50 9.60
N GLU A 117 4.63 34.81 9.74
CA GLU A 117 4.13 36.19 9.75
C GLU A 117 4.69 36.98 10.95
N GLN A 118 4.63 36.41 12.15
CA GLN A 118 5.22 37.02 13.35
C GLN A 118 6.72 37.29 13.19
N ILE A 119 7.47 36.37 12.57
CA ILE A 119 8.90 36.56 12.30
C ILE A 119 9.10 37.73 11.34
N ARG A 120 8.32 37.84 10.25
CA ARG A 120 8.43 38.95 9.29
C ARG A 120 8.11 40.30 9.94
N ASP A 121 7.09 40.35 10.79
CA ASP A 121 6.72 41.56 11.52
C ASP A 121 7.84 42.01 12.46
N LEU A 122 8.43 41.07 13.21
CA LEU A 122 9.55 41.33 14.09
C LEU A 122 10.81 41.75 13.33
N GLN A 123 11.12 41.11 12.19
CA GLN A 123 12.23 41.50 11.32
C GLN A 123 12.06 42.92 10.77
N THR A 124 10.84 43.25 10.34
CA THR A 124 10.48 44.61 9.89
C THR A 124 10.66 45.63 11.02
N LEU A 125 10.27 45.28 12.24
CA LEU A 125 10.42 46.13 13.42
C LEU A 125 11.90 46.32 13.82
N LEU A 126 12.73 45.28 13.71
CA LEU A 126 14.16 45.33 14.03
C LEU A 126 14.98 46.05 12.95
N GLY A 127 14.40 46.32 11.78
CA GLY A 127 15.10 46.94 10.66
C GLY A 127 16.13 46.00 10.01
N GLU A 128 16.07 44.70 10.31
CA GLU A 128 16.83 43.69 9.60
C GLU A 128 16.19 43.50 8.24
N SER A 129 16.92 43.84 7.17
CA SER A 129 16.49 43.61 5.78
C SER A 129 15.99 42.18 5.64
N ALA A 130 14.76 42.02 5.17
CA ALA A 130 14.17 40.73 4.82
C ALA A 130 15.05 40.05 3.76
N TYR A 131 16.00 39.24 4.20
CA TYR A 131 16.70 38.33 3.32
C TYR A 131 15.71 37.21 3.01
N GLU A 132 15.14 37.30 1.82
CA GLU A 132 14.26 36.34 1.16
C GLU A 132 14.96 34.96 1.07
N GLU A 133 14.94 34.18 2.15
CA GLU A 133 15.40 32.78 2.14
C GLU A 133 14.25 31.80 1.83
N ASP A 134 13.05 32.27 1.52
CA ASP A 134 11.83 31.44 1.45
C ASP A 134 11.31 31.16 0.03
N SER A 135 12.01 31.60 -1.03
CA SER A 135 11.49 31.51 -2.41
C SER A 135 11.86 30.23 -3.18
N SER A 136 12.51 29.20 -2.58
CA SER A 136 12.93 28.02 -3.36
C SER A 136 12.54 26.63 -2.84
N GLU A 137 11.90 26.47 -1.67
CA GLU A 137 11.59 25.12 -1.14
C GLU A 137 10.10 24.77 -0.98
N ASP A 138 9.18 25.75 -0.93
CA ASP A 138 7.74 25.47 -0.72
C ASP A 138 6.99 25.13 -2.05
N GLU A 139 7.67 25.04 -3.22
CA GLU A 139 7.08 24.61 -4.51
C GLU A 139 7.15 23.09 -4.73
N LEU A 140 6.86 22.29 -3.70
CA LEU A 140 6.42 20.90 -3.89
C LEU A 140 4.92 20.84 -3.71
N THR A 141 4.22 21.31 -4.75
CA THR A 141 2.78 21.14 -4.92
C THR A 141 2.47 19.65 -5.05
N TYR A 142 2.21 19.00 -3.92
CA TYR A 142 1.55 17.70 -3.86
C TYR A 142 0.09 17.88 -4.27
N PHE A 143 -0.17 17.75 -5.58
CA PHE A 143 -1.48 17.40 -6.13
C PHE A 143 -1.45 15.95 -6.65
#